data_AF-A0A432JNN8-F1
#
_entry.id   AF-A0A432JNN8-F1
#
_cell.length_a   1.000
_cell.length_b   1.000
_cell.length_c   1.000
_cell.angle_alpha   90.00
_cell.angle_beta   90.00
_cell.angle_gamma   90.00
#
_symmetry.space_group_name_H-M   'P 1'
#
loop_
_entity.id
_entity.type
_entity.pdbx_description
1 polymer ?
#
loop_
_entity_poly.entity_id
_entity_poly.type
_entity_poly.pdbx_seq_one_letter_code
_entity_poly.pdbx_strand_id
1 'polypeptide(L)'
;MAKEKDDIEFENIDGIQVPKTTKLERESPGRTLAKTISWRIVASITTFIIFYLSAGQKVALQVITAAIGIEVVAKMLIYYIHERAWAHIHWGRYWYKNKMVRRIKLYYIRKRRNKLKSL
;
A
#
# COMPACT_ATOMS: atom_id res chain seq x y z
N MET A 1 -20.39 23.96 13.18
CA MET A 1 -19.01 23.60 13.56
C MET A 1 -18.15 23.61 12.32
N ALA A 2 -17.30 24.63 12.19
CA ALA A 2 -16.41 24.81 11.05
C ALA A 2 -15.36 23.70 11.02
N LYS A 3 -15.25 23.00 9.90
CA LYS A 3 -14.17 22.03 9.68
C LYS A 3 -12.89 22.83 9.49
N GLU A 4 -11.97 22.64 10.42
CA GLU A 4 -10.64 23.23 10.49
C GLU A 4 -9.98 23.21 9.11
N LYS A 5 -9.65 24.41 8.63
CA LYS A 5 -9.04 24.65 7.34
C LYS A 5 -7.57 24.25 7.50
N ASP A 6 -7.28 22.97 7.33
CA ASP A 6 -5.92 22.42 7.38
C ASP A 6 -4.97 23.40 6.66
N ASP A 7 -3.93 23.87 7.35
CA ASP A 7 -2.92 24.78 6.84
C ASP A 7 -2.17 24.11 5.67
N ILE A 8 -2.75 24.21 4.48
CA ILE A 8 -2.10 23.78 3.24
C ILE A 8 -0.95 24.77 3.01
N GLU A 9 0.24 24.42 3.50
CA GLU A 9 1.46 25.16 3.22
C GLU A 9 1.74 25.07 1.71
N PHE A 10 2.12 26.17 1.06
CA PHE A 10 2.44 26.19 -0.38
C PHE A 10 3.94 26.41 -0.58
N GLU A 11 4.58 25.56 -1.38
CA GLU A 11 5.97 25.72 -1.81
C GLU A 11 6.00 26.48 -3.14
N ASN A 12 6.90 27.46 -3.25
CA ASN A 12 7.09 28.23 -4.47
C ASN A 12 8.23 27.61 -5.29
N ILE A 13 7.89 26.99 -6.43
CA ILE A 13 8.86 26.40 -7.35
C ILE A 13 8.78 27.19 -8.66
N ASP A 14 9.85 27.90 -9.03
CA ASP A 14 9.96 28.69 -10.27
C ASP A 14 8.79 29.70 -10.47
N GLY A 15 8.29 30.31 -9.39
CA GLY A 15 7.18 31.29 -9.44
C GLY A 15 5.79 30.65 -9.44
N ILE A 16 5.69 29.34 -9.25
CA ILE A 16 4.43 28.60 -9.20
C ILE A 16 4.18 28.15 -7.76
N GLN A 17 3.05 28.59 -7.18
CA GLN A 17 2.60 28.09 -5.88
C GLN A 17 2.05 26.68 -6.04
N VAL A 18 2.73 25.69 -5.46
CA VAL A 18 2.27 24.30 -5.39
C VAL A 18 1.99 23.96 -3.93
N PRO A 19 0.87 23.28 -3.60
CA PRO A 19 0.63 22.86 -2.22
C PRO A 19 1.77 21.92 -1.80
N LYS A 20 2.49 22.31 -0.74
CA LYS A 20 3.51 21.52 -0.06
C LYS A 20 2.79 20.26 0.40
N THR A 21 3.08 19.17 -0.30
CA THR A 21 2.23 17.98 -0.33
C THR A 21 1.85 17.56 1.09
N THR A 22 0.59 17.77 1.49
CA THR A 22 0.06 17.29 2.76
C THR A 22 -0.03 15.77 2.64
N LYS A 23 1.04 15.11 3.13
CA LYS A 23 1.13 13.67 3.41
C LYS A 23 0.20 12.77 2.57
N LEU A 24 0.33 12.78 1.24
CA LEU A 24 -0.39 11.83 0.38
C LEU A 24 0.29 10.47 0.49
N GLU A 25 0.01 9.79 1.59
CA GLU A 25 0.46 8.45 1.95
C GLU A 25 -0.31 7.38 1.13
N ARG A 26 -0.60 7.66 -0.14
CA ARG A 26 -1.21 6.67 -1.04
C ARG A 26 -0.13 5.74 -1.55
N GLU A 27 -0.19 4.49 -1.09
CA GLU A 27 0.69 3.43 -1.56
C GLU A 27 0.55 3.24 -3.09
N SER A 28 1.65 2.87 -3.75
CA SER A 28 1.61 2.53 -5.16
C SER A 28 0.66 1.35 -5.41
N PRO A 29 -0.17 1.36 -6.47
CA PRO A 29 -1.02 0.23 -6.83
C PRO A 29 -0.25 -1.09 -6.95
N GLY A 30 1.01 -1.04 -7.43
CA GLY A 30 1.88 -2.21 -7.50
C GLY A 30 2.25 -2.79 -6.13
N ARG A 31 2.40 -1.93 -5.10
CA ARG A 31 2.66 -2.37 -3.72
C ARG A 31 1.43 -3.07 -3.14
N THR A 32 0.23 -2.55 -3.38
CA THR A 32 -1.02 -3.16 -2.94
C THR A 32 -1.25 -4.52 -3.60
N LEU A 33 -0.95 -4.66 -4.90
CA LEU A 33 -1.01 -5.94 -5.60
C LEU A 33 -0.01 -6.95 -5.01
N ALA A 34 1.24 -6.55 -4.80
CA ALA A 34 2.26 -7.41 -4.22
C ALA A 34 1.92 -7.87 -2.78
N LYS A 35 1.39 -6.96 -1.93
CA LYS A 35 0.86 -7.30 -0.60
C LYS A 35 -0.26 -8.33 -0.69
N THR A 36 -1.18 -8.15 -1.65
CA THR A 36 -2.31 -9.06 -1.87
C THR A 36 -1.82 -10.45 -2.28
N ILE A 37 -0.89 -10.55 -3.24
CA ILE A 37 -0.32 -11.82 -3.69
C ILE A 37 0.42 -12.52 -2.55
N SER A 38 1.26 -11.79 -1.79
CA SER A 38 1.94 -12.35 -0.61
C SER A 38 0.94 -12.93 0.39
N TRP A 39 -0.12 -12.19 0.71
CA TRP A 39 -1.16 -12.66 1.61
C TRP A 39 -1.88 -13.92 1.09
N ARG A 40 -2.16 -13.99 -0.22
CA ARG A 40 -2.80 -15.16 -0.83
C ARG A 40 -1.94 -16.41 -0.72
N ILE A 41 -0.64 -16.31 -0.99
CA ILE A 41 0.29 -17.43 -0.89
C ILE A 41 0.31 -17.97 0.53
N VAL A 42 0.44 -17.09 1.53
CA VAL A 42 0.52 -17.54 2.92
C VAL A 42 -0.80 -18.15 3.41
N ALA A 43 -1.94 -17.55 3.05
CA ALA A 43 -3.24 -18.11 3.38
C ALA A 43 -3.44 -19.51 2.77
N SER A 44 -3.09 -19.69 1.49
CA SER A 44 -3.20 -20.98 0.79
C SER A 44 -2.31 -22.05 1.42
N ILE A 45 -1.05 -21.72 1.76
CA ILE A 45 -0.13 -22.65 2.43
C ILE A 45 -0.69 -23.06 3.80
N THR A 46 -1.21 -22.11 4.57
CA THR A 46 -1.77 -22.39 5.90
C THR A 46 -2.94 -23.38 5.82
N THR A 47 -3.88 -23.15 4.89
CA THR A 47 -5.01 -24.06 4.68
C THR A 47 -4.57 -25.42 4.16
N PHE A 48 -3.59 -25.46 3.26
CA PHE A 48 -3.04 -26.72 2.74
C PHE A 48 -2.42 -27.56 3.86
N ILE A 49 -1.62 -26.95 4.75
CA ILE A 49 -1.00 -27.64 5.89
C ILE A 49 -2.08 -28.25 6.79
N ILE A 50 -3.15 -27.51 7.09
CA ILE A 50 -4.24 -28.00 7.94
C ILE A 50 -4.95 -29.18 7.29
N PHE A 51 -5.28 -29.08 5.99
CA PHE A 51 -5.88 -30.19 5.25
C PHE A 51 -4.99 -31.42 5.20
N TYR A 52 -3.69 -31.23 4.91
CA TYR A 52 -2.72 -32.32 4.83
C TYR A 52 -2.58 -33.06 6.17
N LEU A 53 -2.48 -32.32 7.28
CA LEU A 53 -2.43 -32.90 8.62
C LEU A 53 -3.74 -33.60 9.01
N SER A 54 -4.88 -33.13 8.49
CA SER A 54 -6.21 -33.69 8.78
C SER A 54 -6.56 -34.91 7.92
N ALA A 55 -5.98 -35.04 6.72
CA ALA A 55 -6.37 -36.05 5.73
C ALA A 55 -6.04 -37.51 6.13
N GLY A 56 -5.13 -37.73 7.09
CA GLY A 56 -4.65 -39.06 7.48
C GLY A 56 -5.24 -39.62 8.77
N GLN A 57 -6.08 -38.88 9.50
CA GLN A 57 -6.59 -39.31 10.81
C GLN A 57 -8.11 -39.20 10.90
N LYS A 58 -8.75 -40.08 11.68
CA LYS A 58 -10.10 -39.85 12.20
C LYS A 58 -10.01 -38.75 13.26
N VAL A 59 -9.86 -37.51 12.80
CA VAL A 59 -9.60 -36.37 13.68
C VAL A 59 -10.84 -36.11 14.55
N ALA A 60 -10.67 -36.24 15.86
CA ALA A 60 -11.74 -35.92 16.82
C ALA A 60 -12.09 -34.43 16.76
N LEU A 61 -13.35 -34.10 17.03
CA LEU A 61 -13.87 -32.72 17.00
C LEU A 61 -13.04 -31.74 17.86
N GLN A 62 -12.46 -32.23 18.96
CA GLN A 62 -11.56 -31.49 19.85
C GLN A 62 -10.23 -31.09 19.18
N VAL A 63 -9.67 -31.95 18.35
CA VAL A 63 -8.40 -31.68 17.64
C VAL A 63 -8.64 -30.67 16.51
N ILE A 64 -9.79 -30.76 15.83
CA ILE A 64 -10.19 -29.79 14.79
C ILE A 64 -10.39 -28.39 15.42
N THR A 65 -11.08 -28.30 16.55
CA THR A 65 -11.32 -27.02 17.23
C THR A 65 -10.01 -26.39 17.75
N ALA A 66 -9.11 -27.19 18.30
CA ALA A 66 -7.77 -26.71 18.69
C ALA A 66 -6.96 -26.23 17.48
N ALA A 67 -6.99 -26.95 16.35
CA ALA A 67 -6.29 -26.57 15.13
C ALA A 67 -6.81 -25.24 14.55
N ILE A 68 -8.13 -25.01 14.56
CA ILE A 68 -8.74 -23.74 14.12
C ILE A 68 -8.30 -22.59 15.04
N GLY A 69 -8.28 -22.80 16.36
CA GLY A 69 -7.80 -21.79 17.30
C GLY A 69 -6.34 -21.41 17.05
N ILE A 70 -5.48 -22.41 16.84
CA ILE A 70 -4.07 -22.22 16.50
C ILE A 70 -3.94 -21.51 15.14
N GLU A 71 -4.78 -21.82 14.15
CA GLU A 71 -4.77 -21.17 12.84
C GLU A 71 -5.04 -19.66 12.94
N VAL A 72 -6.00 -19.25 13.76
CA VAL A 72 -6.32 -17.83 13.96
C VAL A 72 -5.11 -17.09 14.56
N VAL A 73 -4.50 -17.66 15.60
CA VAL A 73 -3.31 -17.07 16.25
C VAL A 73 -2.12 -17.05 15.29
N ALA A 74 -1.90 -18.14 14.54
CA ALA A 74 -0.84 -18.23 13.54
C ALA A 74 -1.02 -17.19 12.43
N LYS A 75 -2.24 -17.00 11.92
CA LYS A 75 -2.54 -15.95 10.92
C LYS A 75 -2.29 -14.55 11.46
N MET A 76 -2.60 -14.28 12.74
CA MET A 76 -2.29 -13.00 13.37
C MET A 76 -0.78 -12.74 13.46
N LEU A 77 0.01 -13.74 13.91
CA LEU A 77 1.46 -13.65 13.98
C LEU A 77 2.09 -13.44 12.60
N ILE A 78 1.66 -14.23 11.62
CA ILE A 78 2.09 -14.13 10.23
C ILE A 78 1.76 -12.75 9.65
N TYR A 79 0.55 -12.25 9.88
CA TYR A 79 0.13 -10.93 9.39
C TYR A 79 1.01 -9.82 9.98
N TYR A 80 1.31 -9.89 11.28
CA TYR A 80 2.21 -8.93 11.93
C TYR A 80 3.61 -8.94 11.31
N ILE A 81 4.19 -10.13 11.12
CA ILE A 81 5.51 -10.28 10.48
C ILE A 81 5.46 -9.79 9.02
N HIS A 82 4.39 -10.11 8.29
CA HIS A 82 4.19 -9.66 6.92
C HIS A 82 4.18 -8.14 6.83
N GLU A 83 3.43 -7.44 7.68
CA GLU A 83 3.40 -5.97 7.67
C GLU A 83 4.74 -5.38 8.11
N ARG A 84 5.44 -6.01 9.07
CA ARG A 84 6.80 -5.61 9.47
C ARG A 84 7.83 -5.81 8.34
N ALA A 85 7.77 -6.90 7.61
CA ALA A 85 8.61 -7.13 6.44
C ALA A 85 8.33 -6.07 5.37
N TRP A 86 7.05 -5.77 5.12
CA TRP A 86 6.65 -4.69 4.21
C TRP A 86 7.08 -3.29 4.66
N ALA A 87 7.23 -3.05 5.96
CA ALA A 87 7.72 -1.79 6.49
C ALA A 87 9.22 -1.55 6.16
N HIS A 88 10.02 -2.61 6.08
CA HIS A 88 11.44 -2.57 5.70
C HIS A 88 11.63 -2.39 4.19
N ILE A 89 10.65 -2.78 3.37
CA ILE A 89 10.69 -2.57 1.93
C ILE A 89 10.36 -1.11 1.61
N HIS A 90 11.37 -0.30 1.27
CA HIS A 90 11.21 1.12 0.91
C HIS A 90 10.51 1.35 -0.44
N TRP A 91 10.29 0.28 -1.23
CA TRP A 91 9.73 0.37 -2.58
C TRP A 91 8.27 0.80 -2.58
N GLY A 92 7.92 1.74 -3.47
CA GLY A 92 6.53 2.14 -3.71
C GLY A 92 5.91 3.10 -2.68
N ARG A 93 6.67 3.57 -1.68
CA ARG A 93 6.21 4.55 -0.67
C ARG A 93 5.93 5.97 -1.23
N TYR A 94 6.60 6.36 -2.32
CA TYR A 94 6.53 7.74 -2.85
C TYR A 94 6.17 7.83 -4.34
N TRP A 95 5.40 6.85 -4.87
CA TRP A 95 5.06 6.78 -6.30
C TRP A 95 4.34 8.04 -6.83
N TYR A 96 3.54 8.68 -5.98
CA TYR A 96 2.74 9.83 -6.37
C TYR A 96 3.56 11.12 -6.57
N LYS A 97 4.56 11.38 -5.72
CA LYS A 97 5.34 12.63 -5.74
C LYS A 97 6.04 12.85 -7.09
N ASN A 98 6.77 11.85 -7.58
CA ASN A 98 7.53 12.00 -8.84
C ASN A 98 6.64 12.06 -10.08
N LYS A 99 5.50 11.38 -10.09
CA LYS A 99 4.61 11.33 -11.26
C LYS A 99 3.81 12.62 -11.42
N MET A 100 3.33 13.20 -10.32
CA MET A 100 2.55 14.44 -10.31
C MET A 100 3.41 15.65 -10.68
N VAL A 101 4.58 15.81 -10.05
CA VAL A 101 5.51 16.92 -10.34
C VAL A 101 5.93 16.91 -11.81
N ARG A 102 6.23 15.74 -12.38
CA ARG A 102 6.51 15.60 -13.82
C ARG A 102 5.34 16.08 -14.68
N ARG A 103 4.10 15.70 -14.36
CA ARG A 103 2.92 16.13 -15.12
C ARG A 103 2.66 17.63 -15.04
N ILE A 104 2.76 18.22 -13.85
CA ILE A 104 2.60 19.67 -13.65
C ILE A 104 3.69 20.42 -14.41
N LYS A 105 4.96 20.02 -14.24
CA LYS A 105 6.11 20.60 -14.96
C LYS A 105 5.91 20.56 -16.48
N LEU A 106 5.44 19.43 -17.03
CA LEU A 106 5.16 19.30 -18.46
C LEU A 106 4.01 20.18 -18.94
N TYR A 107 2.93 20.31 -18.17
CA TYR A 107 1.81 21.21 -18.49
C TYR A 107 2.28 22.67 -18.58
N TYR A 108 3.05 23.16 -17.60
CA TYR A 108 3.59 24.52 -17.61
C TYR A 108 4.57 24.76 -18.77
N ILE A 109 5.49 23.83 -19.02
CA ILE A 109 6.43 23.91 -20.15
C ILE A 109 5.67 23.97 -21.49
N ARG A 110 4.63 23.13 -21.66
CA ARG A 110 3.77 23.12 -22.85
C ARG A 110 3.04 24.45 -23.03
N LYS A 111 2.47 24.99 -21.96
CA LYS A 111 1.73 26.27 -21.96
C LYS A 111 2.64 27.45 -22.31
N ARG A 112 3.83 27.52 -21.73
CA ARG A 112 4.83 28.56 -22.05
C ARG A 112 5.27 28.51 -23.52
N ARG A 113 5.50 27.30 -24.05
CA ARG A 113 5.90 27.10 -25.45
C ARG A 113 4.81 27.55 -26.42
N ASN A 114 3.54 27.31 -26.12
CA ASN A 114 2.44 27.76 -26.97
C ASN A 114 2.27 29.29 -26.94
N LYS A 115 2.44 29.92 -25.76
CA LYS A 115 2.39 31.39 -25.63
C LYS A 115 3.53 32.09 -26.40
N LEU A 116 4.71 31.47 -26.46
CA LEU A 116 5.85 31.99 -27.23
C LEU A 116 5.69 31.81 -28.75
N LYS A 117 4.84 30.89 -29.21
CA LYS A 117 4.54 30.68 -30.64
C LYS A 117 3.43 31.60 -31.16
N SER A 118 2.68 32.24 -30.26
CA SER A 118 1.58 33.14 -30.59
C SER A 118 1.95 34.63 -30.45
N LEU A 119 3.22 34.93 -30.18
CA LEU A 119 3.83 36.25 -30.20
C LEU A 119 4.66 36.37 -31.47
#